data_AF-A0A4R4VG77-F1
#
_entry.id   AF-A0A4R4VG77-F1
#
_cell.length_a   1.000
_cell.length_b   1.000
_cell.length_c   1.000
_cell.angle_alpha   90.00
_cell.angle_beta   90.00
_cell.angle_gamma   90.00
#
_symmetry.space_group_name_H-M   'P 1'
#
loop_
_entity.id
_entity.type
_entity.pdbx_description
1 polymer ?
#
loop_
_entity_poly.entity_id
_entity_poly.type
_entity_poly.pdbx_seq_one_letter_code
_entity_poly.pdbx_strand_id
1 'polypeptide(L)' 'PYTPRHNGKIERYNRILAEEFLYARVWTSEHHRTAALAIWNVYYNYHRPHTAAGDQPPASRLPTGVTNVTASYN' A
#
# COMPACT_ATOMS: atom_id res chain seq x y z
N PRO A 1 -0.84 -30.43 -6.71
CA PRO A 1 -1.37 -29.08 -7.02
C PRO A 1 -0.71 -28.00 -6.13
N TYR A 2 0.06 -27.10 -6.74
CA TYR A 2 0.69 -25.97 -6.04
C TYR A 2 -0.26 -24.77 -6.05
N THR A 3 -0.67 -24.30 -4.87
CA THR A 3 -1.37 -23.02 -4.70
C THR A 3 -0.33 -21.99 -4.29
N PRO A 4 -0.03 -20.96 -5.11
CA PRO A 4 0.94 -19.94 -4.75
C PRO A 4 0.41 -19.15 -3.54
N ARG A 5 1.02 -19.36 -2.37
CA ARG A 5 0.66 -18.69 -1.11
C ARG A 5 1.23 -17.26 -0.98
N HIS A 6 1.91 -16.77 -2.02
CA HIS A 6 2.74 -15.57 -1.93
C HIS A 6 2.01 -14.26 -2.29
N ASN A 7 0.86 -14.33 -2.97
CA ASN A 7 0.20 -13.12 -3.48
C ASN A 7 -0.70 -12.41 -2.47
N GLY A 8 -1.07 -13.05 -1.36
CA GLY A 8 -2.06 -12.51 -0.42
C GLY A 8 -1.71 -11.13 0.16
N LYS A 9 -0.42 -10.80 0.29
CA LYS A 9 0.00 -9.44 0.73
C LYS A 9 -0.23 -8.39 -0.36
N ILE A 10 0.10 -8.70 -1.61
CA ILE A 10 -0.10 -7.81 -2.76
C ILE A 10 -1.59 -7.63 -3.02
N GLU A 11 -2.36 -8.72 -3.00
CA GLU A 11 -3.81 -8.68 -3.14
C GLU A 11 -4.46 -7.81 -2.06
N ARG A 12 -4.05 -7.97 -0.79
CA ARG A 12 -4.54 -7.15 0.32
C ARG A 12 -4.18 -5.67 0.15
N TYR A 13 -2.95 -5.37 -0.28
CA TYR A 13 -2.52 -4.00 -0.54
C TYR A 13 -3.35 -3.36 -1.65
N ASN A 14 -3.47 -4.01 -2.81
CA ASN A 14 -4.23 -3.48 -3.95
C ASN A 14 -5.70 -3.27 -3.61
N ARG A 15 -6.30 -4.19 -2.85
CA ARG A 15 -7.68 -4.05 -2.38
C ARG A 15 -7.85 -2.83 -1.47
N ILE A 16 -6.96 -2.65 -0.48
CA ILE A 16 -7.02 -1.51 0.44
C ILE A 16 -6.76 -0.19 -0.30
N LEU A 17 -5.79 -0.16 -1.22
CA LEU A 17 -5.53 1.00 -2.06
C LEU A 17 -6.77 1.40 -2.88
N ALA A 18 -7.47 0.42 -3.45
CA ALA A 18 -8.69 0.67 -4.19
C ALA A 18 -9.79 1.24 -3.28
N GLU A 19 -10.07 0.57 -2.15
CA GLU A 19 -11.14 0.94 -1.21
C GLU A 19 -10.88 2.30 -0.53
N GLU A 20 -9.68 2.51 0.02
CA GLU A 20 -9.38 3.65 0.90
C GLU A 20 -8.81 4.87 0.17
N PHE A 21 -8.37 4.73 -1.08
CA PHE A 21 -7.75 5.83 -1.82
C PHE A 21 -8.39 6.09 -3.19
N LEU A 22 -8.47 5.07 -4.06
CA LEU A 22 -8.97 5.28 -5.42
C LEU A 22 -10.47 5.58 -5.43
N TYR A 23 -11.25 4.84 -4.66
CA TYR A 23 -12.71 4.96 -4.64
C TYR A 23 -13.24 5.84 -3.51
N ALA A 24 -12.40 6.18 -2.53
CA ALA A 24 -12.78 7.08 -1.44
C ALA A 24 -13.06 8.53 -1.91
N ARG A 25 -12.56 8.94 -3.08
CA ARG A 25 -12.84 10.25 -3.68
C ARG A 25 -12.73 10.23 -5.20
N VAL A 26 -13.40 11.18 -5.84
CA VAL A 26 -13.26 11.44 -7.28
C VAL A 26 -11.99 12.24 -7.53
N TRP A 27 -11.25 11.85 -8.57
CA TRP A 27 -10.03 12.53 -9.02
C TRP A 27 -10.29 13.23 -10.35
N THR A 28 -9.96 14.51 -10.43
CA THR A 28 -10.10 15.32 -11.66
C THR A 28 -8.77 15.59 -12.36
N SER A 29 -7.65 15.25 -11.70
CA SER A 29 -6.29 15.41 -12.23
C SER A 29 -5.44 14.21 -11.86
N GLU A 30 -4.85 13.61 -12.89
CA GLU A 30 -3.95 12.46 -12.74
C GLU A 30 -2.66 12.85 -11.99
N HIS A 31 -2.18 14.07 -12.20
CA HIS A 31 -1.02 14.60 -11.48
C HIS A 31 -1.29 14.69 -9.97
N HIS A 32 -2.44 15.24 -9.58
CA HIS A 32 -2.83 15.30 -8.17
C HIS A 32 -3.05 13.90 -7.57
N ARG A 33 -3.64 12.98 -8.34
CA ARG A 33 -3.82 11.58 -7.92
C ARG A 33 -2.48 10.92 -7.64
N THR A 34 -1.50 11.07 -8.54
CA THR A 34 -0.16 10.49 -8.38
C THR A 34 0.58 11.09 -7.18
N ALA A 35 0.56 12.41 -7.00
CA ALA A 35 1.19 13.05 -5.85
C ALA A 35 0.61 12.58 -4.52
N ALA A 36 -0.71 12.46 -4.44
CA ALA A 36 -1.37 11.97 -3.25
C ALA A 36 -1.18 10.47 -3.02
N LEU A 37 -0.99 9.67 -4.08
CA LEU A 37 -0.66 8.25 -3.97
C LEU A 37 0.70 8.06 -3.28
N ALA A 38 1.68 8.91 -3.61
CA ALA A 38 2.98 8.87 -2.94
C ALA A 38 2.85 9.10 -1.42
N ILE A 39 2.04 10.09 -1.02
CA ILE A 39 1.75 10.37 0.40
C ILE A 39 1.02 9.19 1.05
N TRP A 40 -0.01 8.65 0.38
CA TRP A 40 -0.80 7.53 0.88
C TRP A 40 0.06 6.27 1.07
N ASN A 41 1.03 6.01 0.20
CA ASN A 41 1.96 4.89 0.34
C ASN A 41 2.83 5.00 1.59
N VAL A 42 3.31 6.20 1.92
CA VAL A 42 4.05 6.42 3.18
C VAL A 42 3.13 6.17 4.37
N TYR A 43 1.92 6.72 4.35
CA TYR A 43 0.93 6.48 5.39
C TYR A 43 0.63 4.98 5.57
N TYR A 44 0.28 4.26 4.50
CA TYR A 44 -0.05 2.84 4.56
C TYR A 44 1.10 2.01 5.14
N ASN A 45 2.35 2.28 4.73
CA ASN A 45 3.49 1.46 5.14
C ASN A 45 4.02 1.81 6.55
N TYR A 46 3.91 3.07 6.98
CA TYR A 46 4.62 3.55 8.19
C TYR A 46 3.72 4.09 9.30
N HIS A 47 2.45 4.37 9.04
CA HIS A 47 1.56 5.02 10.00
C HIS A 47 0.21 4.34 10.18
N ARG A 48 -0.30 3.67 9.14
CA ARG A 48 -1.59 3.00 9.20
C ARG A 48 -1.54 1.87 10.23
N PRO A 49 -2.47 1.81 11.21
CA PRO A 49 -2.54 0.68 12.13
C PRO A 49 -3.10 -0.56 11.42
N HIS A 50 -2.49 -1.72 11.68
CA HIS A 50 -2.98 -3.01 11.20
C HIS A 50 -3.26 -3.93 12.39
N THR A 51 -4.52 -4.31 12.59
CA THR A 51 -4.93 -5.22 13.69
C THR A 51 -4.20 -6.57 13.64
N ALA A 52 -4.01 -7.11 12.44
CA ALA A 52 -3.21 -8.32 12.22
C ALA A 52 -1.73 -8.18 12.61
N ALA A 53 -1.27 -6.95 12.93
CA ALA A 53 0.08 -6.57 13.37
C ALA A 53 0.15 -6.11 14.83
N GLY A 54 -0.92 -6.26 15.61
CA GLY A 54 -1.01 -5.61 16.92
C GLY A 54 -1.03 -4.09 16.82
N ASP A 55 -1.80 -3.57 15.87
CA ASP A 55 -1.99 -2.14 15.57
C ASP A 55 -0.72 -1.40 15.12
N GLN A 56 0.34 -2.14 14.82
CA GLN A 56 1.55 -1.61 14.23
C GLN A 56 1.44 -1.48 12.70
N PRO A 57 2.17 -0.53 12.10
CA PRO A 57 2.23 -0.40 10.66
C PRO A 57 2.98 -1.57 10.00
N PRO A 58 2.78 -1.83 8.70
CA PRO A 58 3.43 -2.92 7.97
C PRO A 58 4.96 -2.89 8.06
N ALA A 59 5.56 -1.69 8.04
CA ALA A 59 7.00 -1.50 8.13
C ALA A 59 7.59 -1.99 9.47
N SER A 60 6.82 -2.02 10.56
CA SER A 60 7.30 -2.52 11.86
C SER A 60 7.70 -4.00 11.84
N ARG A 61 7.30 -4.75 10.79
CA ARG A 61 7.67 -6.16 10.62
C ARG A 61 8.84 -6.38 9.67
N LEU A 62 9.40 -5.31 9.09
CA LEU A 62 10.57 -5.41 8.21
C LEU A 62 11.84 -5.25 9.05
N PRO A 63 12.87 -6.09 8.86
CA PRO A 63 14.15 -5.95 9.56
C PRO A 63 14.96 -4.72 9.12
N THR A 64 14.63 -4.14 7.97
CA THR A 64 15.27 -2.93 7.41
C THR A 64 14.18 -2.01 6.87
N GLY A 65 14.28 -0.69 7.10
CA GLY A 65 13.34 0.28 6.52
C GLY A 65 13.50 0.32 5.00
N VAL A 66 12.45 -0.01 4.26
CA VAL A 66 12.48 -0.01 2.79
C VAL A 66 11.39 0.90 2.24
N THR A 67 11.78 1.95 1.53
CA THR A 67 10.87 2.84 0.79
C THR A 67 10.89 2.44 -0.68
N ASN A 68 10.39 1.24 -1.01
CA ASN A 68 10.30 0.81 -2.40
C ASN A 68 9.11 1.49 -3.08
N VAL A 69 9.29 2.75 -3.46
CA VAL A 69 8.42 3.47 -4.39
C VAL A 69 9.20 3.71 -5.67
N THR A 70 9.47 2.63 -6.41
CA THR A 70 9.87 2.74 -7.81
C THR A 70 9.05 1.72 -8.58
N ALA A 71 8.02 2.20 -9.27
CA ALA A 71 7.31 1.42 -10.25
C ALA A 71 8.28 1.17 -11.42
N SER A 72 8.90 0.00 -11.46
CA SER A 72 9.70 -0.45 -12.59
C SER A 72 8.76 -0.88 -13.73
N TYR A 73 8.20 0.09 -14.43
CA TYR A 73 7.68 -0.13 -15.78
C TYR A 73 8.66 0.56 -16.74
N ASN A 74 9.40 -0.26 -17.50
CA ASN A 74 10.08 0.17 -18.73
C ASN A 74 9.05 0.35 -19.84
#